data_AF-A0A4R9EHZ3-F1
#
_entry.id   AF-A0A4R9EHZ3-F1
#
_cell.length_a   1.000
_cell.length_b   1.000
_cell.length_c   1.000
_cell.angle_alpha   90.00
_cell.angle_beta   90.00
_cell.angle_gamma   90.00
#
_symmetry.space_group_name_H-M   'P 1'
#
loop_
_entity.id
_entity.type
_entity.pdbx_description
1 polymer ?
#
loop_
_entity_poly.entity_id
_entity_poly.type
_entity_poly.pdbx_seq_one_letter_code
_entity_poly.pdbx_strand_id
1 'polypeptide(L)'
;MTPLKTSAKASAALLGAVALALASGTGARADTAPRSPGGWQESGSSTVNSLTGSQGLASRADGSLLYRGLGSIAVDLRIKGWSHIGDPDIADGHTVDAYQGGDDAKSKMFAVTTPDGKRHLYEHQLDAGEKLNNSFASVSPDNQWLVSGEWGDQSRLQVFPAPLLNPST
;
A
#
# COMPACT_ATOMS: atom_id res chain seq x y z
N MET A 1 -56.42 37.68 -50.32
CA MET A 1 -56.36 38.28 -48.97
C MET A 1 -56.89 37.25 -47.99
N THR A 2 -56.00 36.60 -47.26
CA THR A 2 -56.29 35.47 -46.38
C THR A 2 -55.67 35.80 -45.02
N PRO A 3 -56.40 35.74 -43.89
CA PRO A 3 -55.79 35.98 -42.60
C PRO A 3 -55.17 34.68 -42.08
N LEU A 4 -53.86 34.70 -41.84
CA LEU A 4 -53.19 33.64 -41.09
C LEU A 4 -53.42 33.93 -39.61
N LYS A 5 -54.18 33.06 -38.93
CA LYS A 5 -54.35 33.13 -37.47
C LYS A 5 -53.09 32.57 -36.81
N THR A 6 -52.36 33.42 -36.11
CA THR A 6 -51.32 33.03 -35.16
C THR A 6 -51.97 32.40 -33.94
N SER A 7 -51.52 31.22 -33.54
CA SER A 7 -51.86 30.63 -32.24
C SER A 7 -50.60 30.00 -31.68
N ALA A 8 -49.92 30.77 -30.83
CA ALA A 8 -48.88 30.28 -29.96
C ALA A 8 -49.49 29.23 -29.03
N LYS A 9 -49.03 27.98 -29.13
CA LYS A 9 -49.19 27.01 -28.06
C LYS A 9 -47.80 26.57 -27.64
N ALA A 10 -47.49 26.99 -26.41
CA ALA A 10 -46.26 26.80 -25.70
C ALA A 10 -45.92 25.33 -25.50
N SER A 11 -44.61 25.07 -25.59
CA SER A 11 -43.82 24.22 -24.72
C SER A 11 -44.59 23.40 -23.68
N ALA A 12 -44.75 22.09 -23.94
CA ALA A 12 -44.88 21.06 -22.90
C ALA A 12 -44.96 19.68 -23.55
N ALA A 13 -43.88 19.23 -24.20
CA ALA A 13 -43.80 17.85 -24.69
C ALA A 13 -42.34 17.36 -24.74
N LEU A 14 -41.63 17.44 -23.61
CA LEU A 14 -40.37 16.70 -23.46
C LEU A 14 -40.00 16.40 -21.98
N LEU A 15 -40.99 16.20 -21.12
CA LEU A 15 -40.80 15.82 -19.73
C LEU A 15 -41.88 14.82 -19.32
N GLY A 16 -41.68 13.54 -19.64
CA GLY A 16 -42.60 12.50 -19.16
C GLY A 16 -42.52 11.19 -19.94
N ALA A 17 -41.40 10.46 -19.80
CA ALA A 17 -41.36 9.00 -20.00
C ALA A 17 -39.98 8.38 -19.65
N VAL A 18 -39.30 8.81 -18.60
CA VAL A 18 -38.13 8.07 -18.05
C VAL A 18 -38.24 7.99 -16.54
N ALA A 19 -39.33 7.41 -16.07
CA ALA A 19 -39.54 7.12 -14.65
C ALA A 19 -40.29 5.78 -14.54
N LEU A 20 -39.64 4.69 -14.97
CA LEU A 20 -39.82 3.32 -14.43
C LEU A 20 -38.87 2.32 -15.12
N ALA A 21 -37.59 2.40 -14.80
CA ALA A 21 -36.63 1.32 -15.11
C ALA A 21 -35.63 1.13 -13.94
N LEU A 22 -36.07 1.37 -12.71
CA LEU A 22 -35.30 1.18 -11.48
C LEU A 22 -35.90 0.03 -10.66
N ALA A 23 -35.93 -1.20 -11.18
CA ALA A 23 -36.33 -2.37 -10.38
C ALA A 23 -35.84 -3.72 -10.93
N SER A 24 -34.80 -3.75 -11.77
CA SER A 24 -34.18 -5.01 -12.21
C SER A 24 -32.69 -4.86 -12.46
N GLY A 25 -32.04 -3.98 -11.69
CA GLY A 25 -30.63 -4.14 -11.41
C GLY A 25 -30.50 -5.39 -10.55
N THR A 26 -30.03 -6.48 -11.14
CA THR A 26 -29.41 -7.58 -10.43
C THR A 26 -28.51 -6.96 -9.38
N GLY A 27 -28.95 -6.94 -8.12
CA GLY A 27 -28.10 -6.57 -7.02
C GLY A 27 -26.89 -7.47 -7.14
N ALA A 28 -25.75 -6.89 -7.50
CA ALA A 28 -24.48 -7.52 -7.21
C ALA A 28 -24.60 -7.84 -5.72
N ARG A 29 -24.80 -9.12 -5.40
CA ARG A 29 -24.62 -9.57 -4.03
C ARG A 29 -23.22 -9.08 -3.72
N ALA A 30 -23.10 -8.17 -2.75
CA ALA A 30 -21.83 -7.98 -2.11
C ALA A 30 -21.48 -9.38 -1.64
N ASP A 31 -20.57 -10.05 -2.36
CA ASP A 31 -20.04 -11.32 -1.95
C ASP A 31 -19.58 -11.07 -0.53
N THR A 32 -20.25 -11.70 0.43
CA THR A 32 -19.87 -11.63 1.82
C THR A 32 -18.43 -12.12 1.84
N ALA A 33 -17.49 -11.18 1.97
CA ALA A 33 -16.08 -11.50 2.12
C ALA A 33 -16.00 -12.61 3.19
N PRO A 34 -15.14 -13.63 3.01
CA PRO A 34 -15.04 -14.73 3.96
C PRO A 34 -14.97 -14.14 5.36
N ARG A 35 -15.86 -14.59 6.28
CA ARG A 35 -15.77 -14.18 7.69
C ARG A 35 -14.35 -14.47 8.12
N SER A 36 -13.62 -13.40 8.36
CA SER A 36 -12.23 -13.45 8.75
C SER A 36 -12.13 -14.27 10.04
N PRO A 37 -11.04 -15.05 10.25
CA PRO A 37 -10.99 -16.07 11.31
C PRO A 37 -11.26 -15.55 12.73
N GLY A 38 -11.13 -14.24 12.95
CA GLY A 38 -11.34 -13.55 14.24
C GLY A 38 -12.48 -12.52 14.27
N GLY A 39 -13.33 -12.42 13.25
CA GLY A 39 -14.40 -11.41 13.23
C GLY A 39 -13.89 -9.97 13.04
N TRP A 40 -12.84 -9.81 12.23
CA TRP A 40 -12.29 -8.51 11.84
C TRP A 40 -13.39 -7.59 11.32
N GLN A 41 -13.43 -6.38 11.86
CA GLN A 41 -14.30 -5.29 11.42
C GLN A 41 -13.45 -4.28 10.66
N GLU A 42 -13.97 -3.78 9.55
CA GLU A 42 -13.34 -2.67 8.84
C GLU A 42 -13.30 -1.45 9.77
N SER A 43 -12.11 -0.91 10.02
CA SER A 43 -11.93 0.31 10.81
C SER A 43 -11.98 1.57 9.95
N GLY A 44 -11.78 1.44 8.63
CA GLY A 44 -11.89 2.53 7.66
C GLY A 44 -11.22 2.21 6.33
N SER A 45 -11.33 3.15 5.40
CA SER A 45 -10.71 3.11 4.07
C SER A 45 -10.25 4.51 3.65
N SER A 46 -9.17 4.57 2.86
CA SER A 46 -8.57 5.82 2.40
C SER A 46 -7.99 5.66 1.01
N THR A 47 -8.05 6.72 0.20
CA THR A 47 -7.32 6.80 -1.07
C THR A 47 -6.16 7.78 -0.92
N VAL A 48 -4.96 7.33 -1.30
CA VAL A 48 -3.74 8.13 -1.25
C VAL A 48 -3.10 8.23 -2.63
N ASN A 49 -2.36 9.31 -2.88
CA ASN A 49 -1.63 9.47 -4.13
C ASN A 49 -0.52 8.43 -4.23
N SER A 50 -0.41 7.72 -5.36
CA SER A 50 0.60 6.68 -5.56
C SER A 50 2.04 7.20 -5.50
N LEU A 51 2.28 8.49 -5.72
CA LEU A 51 3.60 9.10 -5.50
C LEU A 51 4.02 9.02 -4.03
N THR A 52 3.08 9.14 -3.09
CA THR A 52 3.34 9.23 -1.65
C THR A 52 2.96 7.97 -0.87
N GLY A 53 2.03 7.17 -1.39
CA GLY A 53 1.58 5.91 -0.80
C GLY A 53 1.31 4.89 -1.88
N SER A 54 2.40 4.34 -2.43
CA SER A 54 2.35 3.33 -3.48
C SER A 54 2.01 1.99 -2.85
N GLN A 55 2.97 1.07 -2.77
CA GLN A 55 2.75 -0.26 -2.22
C GLN A 55 3.05 -0.37 -0.73
N GLY A 56 3.91 0.49 -0.17
CA GLY A 56 4.31 0.36 1.23
C GLY A 56 3.32 0.98 2.22
N LEU A 57 2.86 0.17 3.18
CA LEU A 57 1.96 0.56 4.26
C LEU A 57 2.37 -0.06 5.60
N ALA A 58 2.40 0.74 6.67
CA ALA A 58 2.47 0.24 8.05
C ALA A 58 1.46 0.96 8.94
N SER A 59 1.08 0.30 10.03
CA SER A 59 0.24 0.88 11.08
C SER A 59 1.10 1.29 12.27
N ARG A 60 0.81 2.46 12.85
CA ARG A 60 1.35 2.87 14.15
C ARG A 60 0.47 2.38 15.29
N ALA A 61 1.04 2.35 16.49
CA ALA A 61 0.32 2.01 17.72
C ALA A 61 -0.86 2.94 18.03
N ASP A 62 -0.83 4.18 17.55
CA ASP A 62 -1.94 5.14 17.68
C ASP A 62 -3.03 4.97 16.60
N GLY A 63 -2.91 3.95 15.75
CA GLY A 63 -3.84 3.65 14.65
C GLY A 63 -3.63 4.50 13.39
N SER A 64 -2.69 5.45 13.39
CA SER A 64 -2.34 6.20 12.20
C SER A 64 -1.51 5.36 11.23
N LEU A 65 -1.61 5.68 9.94
CA LEU A 65 -0.94 4.93 8.88
C LEU A 65 0.35 5.63 8.42
N LEU A 66 1.34 4.82 8.09
CA LEU A 66 2.56 5.23 7.42
C LEU A 66 2.53 4.72 5.99
N TYR A 67 2.64 5.64 5.04
CA TYR A 67 2.70 5.32 3.63
C TYR A 67 4.13 5.50 3.08
N ARG A 68 4.49 4.62 2.14
CA ARG A 68 5.70 4.73 1.34
C ARG A 68 5.35 4.68 -0.14
N GLY A 69 5.83 5.67 -0.87
CA GLY A 69 5.73 5.73 -2.32
C GLY A 69 7.06 6.13 -2.95
N LEU A 70 7.04 6.36 -4.26
CA LEU A 70 8.22 6.80 -5.01
C LEU A 70 8.83 8.09 -4.45
N GLY A 71 7.98 9.02 -3.98
CA GLY A 71 8.41 10.27 -3.34
C GLY A 71 8.98 10.10 -1.93
N SER A 72 8.86 8.91 -1.32
CA SER A 72 9.46 8.60 -0.01
C SER A 72 10.89 8.12 -0.11
N ILE A 73 11.35 7.70 -1.29
CA ILE A 73 12.72 7.25 -1.53
C ILE A 73 13.66 8.44 -1.42
N ALA A 74 14.62 8.36 -0.51
CA ALA A 74 15.63 9.41 -0.36
C ALA A 74 16.45 9.57 -1.65
N VAL A 75 16.73 10.81 -2.04
CA VAL A 75 17.39 11.10 -3.33
C VAL A 75 18.75 10.40 -3.46
N ASP A 76 19.54 10.38 -2.38
CA ASP A 76 20.83 9.69 -2.33
C ASP A 76 20.68 8.17 -2.52
N LEU A 77 19.63 7.57 -1.98
CA LEU A 77 19.32 6.15 -2.19
C LEU A 77 18.80 5.89 -3.60
N ARG A 78 18.01 6.80 -4.16
CA ARG A 78 17.54 6.70 -5.55
C ARG A 78 18.71 6.73 -6.54
N ILE A 79 19.69 7.61 -6.33
CA ILE A 79 20.90 7.69 -7.14
C ILE A 79 21.72 6.39 -7.06
N LYS A 80 21.71 5.71 -5.90
CA LYS A 80 22.33 4.40 -5.71
C LYS A 80 21.54 3.23 -6.32
N GLY A 81 20.41 3.49 -6.98
CA GLY A 81 19.61 2.49 -7.69
C GLY A 81 18.45 1.90 -6.87
N TRP A 82 18.23 2.34 -5.63
CA TRP A 82 17.07 1.92 -4.84
C TRP A 82 15.79 2.54 -5.42
N SER A 83 14.84 1.71 -5.79
CA SER A 83 13.76 2.12 -6.69
C SER A 83 12.35 1.96 -6.14
N HIS A 84 12.21 1.15 -5.09
CA HIS A 84 10.93 0.78 -4.50
C HIS A 84 11.09 0.56 -2.98
N ILE A 85 10.01 0.78 -2.23
CA ILE A 85 9.90 0.46 -0.80
C ILE A 85 8.65 -0.41 -0.65
N GLY A 86 8.81 -1.63 -0.16
CA GLY A 86 7.71 -2.52 0.22
C GLY A 86 7.00 -2.06 1.49
N ASP A 87 6.18 -2.94 2.08
CA ASP A 87 5.51 -2.65 3.35
C ASP A 87 6.55 -2.48 4.47
N PRO A 88 6.62 -1.30 5.11
CA PRO A 88 7.48 -1.12 6.27
C PRO A 88 6.88 -1.80 7.50
N ASP A 89 7.66 -1.83 8.58
CA ASP A 89 7.14 -2.07 9.93
C ASP A 89 7.60 -0.99 10.90
N ILE A 90 6.88 -0.87 12.02
CA ILE A 90 7.20 0.06 13.10
C ILE A 90 7.26 -0.71 14.41
N ALA A 91 8.45 -0.82 15.00
CA ALA A 91 8.69 -1.53 16.25
C ALA A 91 9.54 -0.68 17.19
N ASP A 92 9.09 -0.53 18.45
CA ASP A 92 9.76 0.29 19.47
C ASP A 92 10.15 1.70 18.97
N GLY A 93 9.24 2.33 18.22
CA GLY A 93 9.44 3.65 17.61
C GLY A 93 10.40 3.68 16.41
N HIS A 94 11.05 2.58 16.06
CA HIS A 94 11.88 2.45 14.86
C HIS A 94 11.01 2.12 13.66
N THR A 95 11.24 2.79 12.54
CA THR A 95 10.61 2.45 11.25
C THR A 95 11.60 1.66 10.41
N VAL A 96 11.20 0.50 9.90
CA VAL A 96 12.02 -0.35 9.02
C VAL A 96 11.43 -0.30 7.61
N ASP A 97 12.10 0.40 6.69
CA ASP A 97 11.69 0.49 5.28
C ASP A 97 12.37 -0.62 4.44
N ALA A 98 11.57 -1.44 3.77
CA ALA A 98 12.02 -2.56 2.93
C ALA A 98 12.35 -2.10 1.49
N TYR A 99 13.57 -1.62 1.27
CA TYR A 99 14.02 -1.13 -0.04
C TYR A 99 14.36 -2.26 -1.01
N GLN A 100 13.98 -2.04 -2.27
CA GLN A 100 14.28 -2.89 -3.42
C GLN A 100 14.99 -2.07 -4.52
N GLY A 101 16.02 -2.66 -5.12
CA GLY A 101 16.76 -2.08 -6.25
C GLY A 101 16.06 -2.19 -7.60
N GLY A 102 16.76 -1.86 -8.68
CA GLY A 102 16.33 -2.18 -10.05
C GLY A 102 16.61 -3.64 -10.43
N ASP A 103 16.18 -4.07 -11.61
CA ASP A 103 16.21 -5.49 -12.05
C ASP A 103 17.59 -6.16 -12.01
N ASP A 104 18.67 -5.38 -12.07
CA ASP A 104 20.05 -5.86 -12.02
C ASP A 104 20.64 -5.93 -10.62
N ALA A 105 19.92 -5.46 -9.59
CA ALA A 105 20.38 -5.45 -8.22
C ALA A 105 20.71 -6.86 -7.70
N LYS A 106 21.64 -6.89 -6.74
CA LYS A 106 22.19 -8.11 -6.13
C LYS A 106 21.96 -8.16 -4.63
N SER A 107 21.24 -7.18 -4.11
CA SER A 107 20.94 -7.05 -2.70
C SER A 107 19.54 -6.48 -2.46
N LYS A 108 19.06 -6.72 -1.25
CA LYS A 108 17.94 -6.02 -0.62
C LYS A 108 18.51 -5.08 0.43
N MET A 109 17.74 -4.08 0.84
CA MET A 109 18.14 -3.17 1.90
C MET A 109 17.00 -2.87 2.85
N PHE A 110 17.31 -2.81 4.13
CA PHE A 110 16.42 -2.37 5.19
C PHE A 110 16.96 -1.06 5.77
N ALA A 111 16.20 0.01 5.59
CA ALA A 111 16.55 1.30 6.19
C ALA A 111 15.80 1.45 7.52
N VAL A 112 16.54 1.43 8.61
CA VAL A 112 15.98 1.64 9.95
C VAL A 112 16.10 3.11 10.31
N THR A 113 14.96 3.77 10.50
CA THR A 113 14.89 5.14 11.03
C THR A 113 14.55 5.06 12.50
N THR A 114 15.46 5.53 13.35
CA THR A 114 15.33 5.58 14.81
C THR A 114 14.28 6.61 15.26
N PRO A 115 13.83 6.56 16.52
CA PRO A 115 12.85 7.52 17.05
C PRO A 115 13.30 9.00 16.96
N ASP A 116 14.60 9.28 17.01
CA ASP A 116 15.18 10.61 16.83
C ASP A 116 15.38 11.01 15.35
N GLY A 117 14.96 10.15 14.42
CA GLY A 117 14.96 10.41 12.98
C GLY A 117 16.25 10.04 12.24
N LYS A 118 17.23 9.42 12.92
CA LYS A 118 18.47 8.98 12.29
C LYS A 118 18.25 7.69 11.47
N ARG A 119 18.79 7.65 10.25
CA ARG A 119 18.68 6.49 9.35
C ARG A 119 19.95 5.64 9.36
N HIS A 120 19.76 4.33 9.45
CA HIS A 120 20.78 3.30 9.34
C HIS A 120 20.40 2.33 8.22
N LEU A 121 21.37 1.89 7.43
CA LEU A 121 21.14 1.04 6.26
C LEU A 121 21.74 -0.34 6.51
N TYR A 122 20.94 -1.38 6.27
CA TYR A 122 21.33 -2.77 6.40
C TYR A 122 21.09 -3.47 5.07
N GLU A 123 22.17 -3.81 4.36
CA GLU A 123 22.09 -4.50 3.07
C GLU A 123 22.27 -6.01 3.24
N HIS A 124 21.40 -6.77 2.58
CA HIS A 124 21.47 -8.23 2.49
C HIS A 124 21.80 -8.61 1.04
N GLN A 125 22.91 -9.33 0.82
CA GLN A 125 23.23 -9.87 -0.50
C GLN A 125 22.32 -11.05 -0.78
N LEU A 126 21.74 -11.13 -1.98
CA LEU A 126 20.80 -12.20 -2.32
C LEU A 126 21.47 -13.56 -2.19
N ASP A 127 20.81 -14.47 -1.47
CA ASP A 127 21.19 -15.87 -1.46
C ASP A 127 20.83 -16.55 -2.78
N ALA A 128 21.40 -17.74 -3.01
CA ALA A 128 21.06 -18.53 -4.18
C ALA A 128 19.56 -18.84 -4.25
N GLY A 129 18.93 -18.40 -5.34
CA GLY A 129 17.49 -18.58 -5.59
C GLY A 129 16.59 -17.60 -4.84
N GLU A 130 17.14 -16.65 -4.08
CA GLU A 130 16.37 -15.56 -3.51
C GLU A 130 15.92 -14.59 -4.61
N LYS A 131 14.64 -14.18 -4.56
CA LYS A 131 14.12 -13.16 -5.47
C LYS A 131 14.56 -11.78 -5.00
N LEU A 132 14.81 -10.89 -5.95
CA LEU A 132 15.22 -9.52 -5.68
C LEU A 132 14.18 -8.70 -4.90
N ASN A 133 12.89 -8.98 -5.09
CA ASN A 133 11.85 -8.13 -4.51
C ASN A 133 11.90 -8.13 -2.97
N ASN A 134 11.76 -6.95 -2.38
CA ASN A 134 11.74 -6.76 -0.94
C ASN A 134 10.34 -6.30 -0.55
N SER A 135 9.45 -7.26 -0.33
CA SER A 135 8.00 -6.99 -0.39
C SER A 135 7.47 -6.39 0.91
N PHE A 136 8.03 -6.81 2.05
CA PHE A 136 7.68 -6.30 3.35
C PHE A 136 8.83 -6.48 4.34
N ALA A 137 8.82 -5.68 5.39
CA ALA A 137 9.51 -5.90 6.65
C ALA A 137 8.47 -6.23 7.73
N SER A 138 8.81 -7.12 8.66
CA SER A 138 8.04 -7.35 9.88
C SER A 138 8.98 -7.69 11.02
N VAL A 139 8.90 -6.95 12.12
CA VAL A 139 9.72 -7.16 13.31
C VAL A 139 8.94 -8.02 14.30
N SER A 140 9.60 -9.02 14.89
CA SER A 140 8.97 -9.87 15.89
C SER A 140 8.61 -9.07 17.15
N PRO A 141 7.56 -9.43 17.90
CA PRO A 141 7.14 -8.69 19.09
C PRO A 141 8.19 -8.54 20.20
N ASP A 142 9.17 -9.44 20.25
CA ASP A 142 10.30 -9.41 21.18
C ASP A 142 11.52 -8.65 20.62
N ASN A 143 11.35 -7.99 19.47
CA ASN A 143 12.36 -7.18 18.80
C ASN A 143 13.62 -7.95 18.37
N GLN A 144 13.60 -9.28 18.36
CA GLN A 144 14.79 -10.08 18.04
C GLN A 144 14.96 -10.32 16.54
N TRP A 145 13.86 -10.41 15.79
CA TRP A 145 13.89 -10.89 14.41
C TRP A 145 13.22 -9.91 13.46
N LEU A 146 13.86 -9.69 12.32
CA LEU A 146 13.27 -9.07 11.15
C LEU A 146 12.92 -10.19 10.16
N VAL A 147 11.67 -10.26 9.75
CA VAL A 147 11.16 -11.14 8.72
C VAL A 147 10.88 -10.34 7.46
N SER A 148 11.33 -10.86 6.32
CA SER A 148 11.05 -10.34 4.99
C SER A 148 10.51 -11.46 4.11
N GLY A 149 9.82 -11.10 3.03
CA GLY A 149 9.29 -12.09 2.10
C GLY A 149 9.27 -11.61 0.65
N GLU A 150 8.98 -12.58 -0.21
CA GLU A 150 9.03 -12.40 -1.65
C GLU A 150 7.65 -12.36 -2.29
N TRP A 151 7.42 -11.36 -3.13
CA TRP A 151 6.22 -11.26 -3.91
C TRP A 151 6.18 -12.41 -4.93
N GLY A 152 5.04 -13.10 -4.97
CA GLY A 152 4.83 -14.28 -5.79
C GLY A 152 5.55 -15.55 -5.32
N ASP A 153 6.14 -15.57 -4.12
CA ASP A 153 6.58 -16.81 -3.46
C ASP A 153 6.46 -16.69 -1.93
N GLN A 154 5.29 -17.07 -1.42
CA GLN A 154 4.99 -17.02 0.02
C GLN A 154 5.61 -18.19 0.80
N SER A 155 6.33 -19.10 0.14
CA SER A 155 6.97 -20.25 0.79
C SER A 155 8.40 -19.97 1.27
N ARG A 156 8.98 -18.84 0.86
CA ARG A 156 10.33 -18.39 1.26
C ARG A 156 10.26 -17.09 2.05
N LEU A 157 10.47 -17.21 3.36
CA LEU A 157 10.68 -16.07 4.25
C LEU A 157 12.18 -15.93 4.56
N GLN A 158 12.68 -14.71 4.54
CA GLN A 158 14.01 -14.36 5.02
C GLN A 158 13.90 -13.90 6.46
N VAL A 159 14.81 -14.35 7.33
CA VAL A 159 14.83 -14.00 8.75
C VAL A 159 16.21 -13.51 9.15
N PHE A 160 16.29 -12.32 9.72
CA PHE A 160 17.52 -11.65 10.13
C PHE A 160 17.42 -11.24 11.61
N PRO A 161 18.54 -11.05 12.32
CA PRO A 161 18.53 -10.25 13.54
C PRO A 161 17.93 -8.87 13.24
N ALA A 162 16.96 -8.44 14.05
CA ALA A 162 16.30 -7.14 13.84
C ALA A 162 17.32 -6.00 13.99
N PRO A 163 17.58 -5.19 12.96
CA PRO A 163 18.66 -4.22 13.04
C PRO A 163 18.37 -3.09 14.04
N LEU A 164 19.36 -2.72 14.86
CA LEU A 164 19.27 -1.78 16.00
C LEU A 164 18.39 -2.22 17.17
N LEU A 165 17.59 -3.26 17.00
CA LEU A 165 16.63 -3.75 17.99
C LEU A 165 17.11 -5.05 18.65
N ASN A 166 17.77 -5.90 17.87
CA ASN A 166 18.45 -7.09 18.38
C ASN A 166 19.82 -6.68 18.97
N PRO A 167 20.15 -7.07 20.23
CA PRO A 167 21.41 -6.73 20.88
C PRO A 167 22.69 -7.21 20.18
N SER A 168 22.57 -8.11 19.19
CA SER A 168 23.69 -8.60 18.38
C SER A 168 24.01 -7.74 17.14
N THR A 169 23.23 -6.68 16.89
CA THR A 169 23.35 -5.80 15.71
C THR A 169 23.91 -4.42 16.03
#